data_AF-A0A7U9T3B0-F1
#
_entry.id   AF-A0A7U9T3B0-F1
#
_cell.length_a   1.000
_cell.length_b   1.000
_cell.length_c   1.000
_cell.angle_alpha   90.00
_cell.angle_beta   90.00
_cell.angle_gamma   90.00
#
_symmetry.space_group_name_H-M   'P 1'
#
loop_
_entity.id
_entity.type
_entity.pdbx_description
1 polymer ?
#
loop_
_entity_poly.entity_id
_entity_poly.type
_entity_poly.pdbx_seq_one_letter_code
_entity_poly.pdbx_strand_id
1 'polypeptide(L)' 'MEVGKAAGKADAVLQLLNVRGAVPKELEQIIRAQRDLEILSDWHLTAAGAESVDAFLAKTGIQISDRR' A
#
# COMPACT_ATOMS: atom_id res chain seq x y z
N MET A 1 -17.62 10.78 7.76
CA MET A 1 -17.67 9.94 6.53
C MET A 1 -16.30 9.70 5.90
N GLU A 2 -15.19 10.03 6.58
CA GLU A 2 -13.83 9.95 5.98
C GLU A 2 -13.16 8.58 6.15
N VAL A 3 -13.51 7.86 7.21
CA VAL A 3 -13.02 6.49 7.49
C VAL A 3 -13.31 5.53 6.32
N GLY A 4 -14.48 5.65 5.68
CA GLY A 4 -14.83 4.85 4.51
C GLY A 4 -14.02 5.19 3.27
N LYS A 5 -13.65 6.46 3.07
CA LYS A 5 -12.81 6.89 1.95
C LYS A 5 -11.37 6.38 2.10
N ALA A 6 -10.80 6.48 3.30
CA ALA A 6 -9.46 5.98 3.58
C ALA A 6 -9.40 4.44 3.42
N ALA A 7 -10.36 3.71 3.98
CA ALA A 7 -10.43 2.26 3.84
C ALA A 7 -10.54 1.82 2.36
N GLY A 8 -11.44 2.43 1.59
CA GLY A 8 -11.59 2.11 0.17
C GLY A 8 -10.31 2.36 -0.64
N LYS A 9 -9.56 3.41 -0.29
CA LYS A 9 -8.31 3.73 -0.96
C LYS A 9 -7.16 2.81 -0.55
N ALA A 10 -7.08 2.44 0.73
CA ALA A 10 -6.16 1.41 1.20
C ALA A 10 -6.38 0.08 0.47
N ASP A 11 -7.64 -0.35 0.31
CA ASP A 11 -7.96 -1.56 -0.47
C ASP A 11 -7.56 -1.42 -1.95
N ALA A 12 -7.72 -0.25 -2.57
CA ALA A 12 -7.27 -0.02 -3.96
C ALA A 12 -5.73 -0.14 -4.11
N VAL A 13 -4.96 0.40 -3.16
CA VAL A 13 -3.49 0.23 -3.13
C VAL A 13 -3.14 -1.25 -3.02
N LEU A 14 -3.78 -1.98 -2.09
CA LEU A 14 -3.52 -3.40 -1.88
C LEU A 14 -3.88 -4.26 -3.09
N GLN A 15 -4.98 -3.94 -3.79
CA GLN A 15 -5.34 -4.64 -5.02
C GLN A 15 -4.27 -4.48 -6.10
N LEU A 16 -3.74 -3.27 -6.30
CA LEU A 16 -2.64 -3.04 -7.25
C LEU A 16 -1.40 -3.85 -6.87
N LEU A 17 -1.00 -3.83 -5.61
CA LEU A 17 0.17 -4.58 -5.14
C LEU A 17 -0.01 -6.10 -5.28
N ASN A 18 -1.21 -6.63 -5.01
CA ASN A 18 -1.51 -8.06 -5.18
C ASN A 18 -1.38 -8.53 -6.65
N VAL A 19 -1.61 -7.65 -7.63
CA VAL A 19 -1.36 -7.96 -9.05
C VAL A 19 0.15 -8.05 -9.35
N ARG A 20 0.99 -7.35 -8.58
CA ARG A 20 2.45 -7.31 -8.75
C ARG A 20 3.17 -8.42 -7.98
N GLY A 21 2.56 -8.98 -6.93
CA GLY A 21 3.13 -10.05 -6.14
C GLY A 21 2.40 -10.26 -4.81
N ALA A 22 2.89 -11.19 -4.01
CA ALA A 22 2.36 -11.42 -2.67
C ALA A 22 2.62 -10.20 -1.77
N VAL A 23 1.56 -9.65 -1.19
CA VAL A 23 1.66 -8.54 -0.24
C VAL A 23 1.93 -9.09 1.16
N PRO A 24 3.06 -8.74 1.81
CA PRO A 24 3.34 -9.17 3.17
C PRO A 24 2.27 -8.66 4.14
N LYS A 25 1.92 -9.47 5.14
CA LYS A 25 0.85 -9.13 6.09
C LYS A 25 1.14 -7.84 6.87
N GLU A 26 2.41 -7.58 7.20
CA GLU A 26 2.83 -6.34 7.85
C GLU A 26 2.54 -5.13 6.95
N LEU A 27 2.85 -5.23 5.66
CA LEU A 27 2.56 -4.17 4.68
C LEU A 27 1.04 -3.94 4.55
N GLU A 28 0.26 -5.02 4.52
CA GLU A 28 -1.20 -4.92 4.51
C GLU A 28 -1.73 -4.14 5.71
N GLN A 29 -1.23 -4.43 6.91
CA GLN A 29 -1.64 -3.75 8.13
C GLN A 29 -1.25 -2.26 8.13
N ILE A 30 -0.05 -1.93 7.65
CA ILE A 30 0.40 -0.54 7.52
C ILE A 30 -0.53 0.24 6.58
N ILE A 31 -0.88 -0.35 5.43
CA ILE A 31 -1.73 0.29 4.43
C ILE A 31 -3.17 0.46 4.97
N ARG A 32 -3.74 -0.55 5.62
CA ARG A 32 -5.08 -0.49 6.21
C ARG A 32 -5.18 0.46 7.42
N ALA A 33 -4.10 0.64 8.17
CA ALA A 33 -4.05 1.56 9.30
C ALA A 33 -3.95 3.03 8.89
N GLN A 34 -3.52 3.30 7.66
CA GLN A 34 -3.35 4.66 7.16
C GLN A 34 -4.70 5.38 6.99
N ARG A 35 -4.77 6.61 7.53
CA ARG A 35 -5.98 7.44 7.47
C ARG A 35 -5.81 8.69 6.63
N ASP A 36 -4.58 9.07 6.34
CA ASP A 36 -4.28 10.22 5.50
C ASP A 36 -4.54 9.87 4.03
N LEU A 37 -5.47 10.61 3.42
CA LEU A 37 -5.88 10.40 2.04
C LEU A 37 -4.81 10.84 1.03
N GLU A 38 -3.93 11.76 1.39
CA GLU A 38 -2.82 12.22 0.54
C GLU A 38 -1.76 11.12 0.49
N ILE A 39 -1.36 10.56 1.64
CA ILE A 39 -0.45 9.42 1.70
C ILE A 39 -1.02 8.23 0.91
N LEU A 40 -2.29 7.91 1.09
CA LEU A 40 -2.96 6.85 0.32
C LEU A 40 -3.06 7.17 -1.18
N SER A 41 -3.10 8.45 -1.59
CA SER A 41 -3.02 8.85 -3.00
C SER A 41 -1.66 8.54 -3.58
N ASP A 42 -0.61 8.96 -2.87
CA ASP A 42 0.76 8.79 -3.28
C ASP A 42 1.12 7.30 -3.39
N TRP A 43 0.71 6.50 -2.39
CA TRP A 43 0.89 5.06 -2.43
C TRP A 43 0.11 4.41 -3.59
N HIS A 44 -1.08 4.89 -3.91
CA HIS A 44 -1.84 4.35 -5.04
C HIS A 44 -1.14 4.62 -6.38
N LEU A 45 -0.66 5.84 -6.60
CA LEU A 45 0.11 6.19 -7.80
C LEU A 45 1.44 5.41 -7.87
N THR A 46 2.13 5.30 -6.73
CA THR A 46 3.37 4.54 -6.62
C THR A 46 3.15 3.05 -6.90
N ALA A 47 2.08 2.45 -6.37
CA ALA A 47 1.72 1.06 -6.64
C ALA A 47 1.34 0.83 -8.11
N ALA A 48 0.65 1.78 -8.75
CA ALA A 48 0.31 1.68 -10.17
C ALA A 48 1.55 1.65 -11.07
N GLY A 49 2.57 2.45 -10.73
CA GLY A 49 3.86 2.52 -11.45
C GLY A 49 4.93 1.54 -10.96
N ALA A 50 4.69 0.79 -9.88
CA ALA A 50 5.65 -0.19 -9.36
C ALA A 50 5.57 -1.50 -10.15
N GLU A 51 6.75 -2.07 -10.44
CA GLU A 51 6.88 -3.35 -11.13
C GLU A 51 6.74 -4.54 -10.16
N SER A 52 6.99 -4.33 -8.86
CA SER A 52 6.91 -5.35 -7.80
C SER A 52 6.57 -4.71 -6.45
N VAL A 53 6.22 -5.55 -5.47
CA VAL A 53 6.00 -5.11 -4.07
C VAL A 53 7.29 -4.51 -3.48
N ASP A 54 8.46 -5.09 -3.77
CA ASP A 54 9.75 -4.53 -3.37
C ASP A 54 10.02 -3.14 -3.97
N ALA A 55 9.70 -2.94 -5.24
CA ALA A 55 9.86 -1.63 -5.88
C ALA A 55 8.95 -0.57 -5.24
N PHE A 56 7.74 -0.96 -4.83
CA PHE A 56 6.84 -0.10 -4.07
C PHE A 56 7.42 0.27 -2.69
N LEU A 57 7.93 -0.71 -1.93
CA LEU A 57 8.54 -0.46 -0.62
C LEU A 57 9.76 0.47 -0.73
N ALA A 58 10.59 0.27 -1.75
CA ALA A 58 11.75 1.12 -2.00
C ALA A 58 11.36 2.58 -2.32
N LYS A 59 10.26 2.79 -3.07
CA LYS A 59 9.78 4.14 -3.43
C LYS A 59 9.06 4.84 -2.30
N THR A 60 8.29 4.11 -1.50
CA THR A 60 7.51 4.67 -0.37
C THR A 60 8.33 4.81 0.92
N GLY A 61 9.48 4.14 1.00
CA GLY A 61 10.32 4.12 2.20
C GLY A 61 9.77 3.26 3.34
N ILE A 62 8.65 2.55 3.12
CA ILE A 62 8.05 1.67 4.11
C ILE A 62 9.04 0.53 4.41
N GLN A 63 9.43 0.42 5.69
CA GLN A 63 10.24 -0.68 6.17
C GLN A 63 9.31 -1.72 6.81
N ILE A 64 9.40 -2.96 6.34
CA ILE A 64 8.73 -4.11 6.94
C ILE A 64 9.81 -5.09 7.42
N SER A 65 9.60 -5.63 8.62
CA SER A 65 10.55 -6.51 9.29
C SER A 65 10.36 -7.98 8.89
N ASP A 66 9.14 -8.37 8.49
CA ASP A 66 8.80 -9.75 8.10
C ASP A 66 8.55 -9.84 6.58
N ARG A 67 9.61 -10.16 5.82
CA ARG A 67 9.51 -10.54 4.39
C ARG A 67 9.41 -12.07 4.20
N ARG A 68 8.92 -12.79 5.21
CA ARG A 68 9.05 -14.24 5.31
C ARG A 68 8.11 -14.98 4.35
#